data_AF-A0AAV1A5Z1-F1
#
_entry.id   AF-A0AAV1A5Z1-F1
#
_cell.length_a   1.000
_cell.length_b   1.000
_cell.length_c   1.000
_cell.angle_alpha   90.00
_cell.angle_beta   90.00
_cell.angle_gamma   90.00
#
_symmetry.space_group_name_H-M   'P 1'
#
loop_
_entity.id
_entity.type
_entity.pdbx_description
1 polymer ?
#
loop_
_entity_poly.entity_id
_entity_poly.type
_entity_poly.pdbx_seq_one_letter_code
_entity_poly.pdbx_strand_id
1 'polypeptide(L)'
;MATSSVTVTTSPSPFIPQRRRFSNFSSSTHQLQGSLLQNKKIRVFSLLSFSPFSFNLRKRTLMCAANQGAMEEVKESGETNGLIGVLGEVDCDQVHDKSTEAWSQFARRISGEWDGFGADFSNQGSTIELPESVQLLPTVGCEADAATVYSSDERKVGGENSGVTTFAYQSSGSYVAVWPKKDDLIELEYCLINPQDFESRVRIIQRIRVLNNTEMKLQGVRVFREQWYGPFRNGDQLGGCAIRDSAFASTAPTIASDIAGIWQGSKAVTTFGTTKTEIFRELLDDGLQKSVRDGENNVLLPKQLWCSLKQNKDGETITEAGWLLDQGKTITSSCLFSSTAKLKEISIALEARAWE
;
A
#
# COMPACT_ATOMS: atom_id res chain seq x y z
N MET A 1 3.45 12.51 20.44
CA MET A 1 3.46 12.42 18.96
C MET A 1 2.89 11.06 18.55
N ALA A 2 2.69 10.77 17.26
CA ALA A 2 2.17 9.48 16.83
C ALA A 2 3.27 8.65 16.13
N THR A 3 3.20 7.34 16.27
CA THR A 3 4.11 6.41 15.57
C THR A 3 3.28 5.38 14.83
N SER A 4 3.60 5.15 13.57
CA SER A 4 2.97 4.13 12.75
C SER A 4 4.03 3.26 12.10
N SER A 5 3.82 1.94 12.07
CA SER A 5 4.64 0.99 11.34
C SER A 5 3.78 0.14 10.42
N VAL A 6 4.29 -0.07 9.21
CA VAL A 6 3.69 -0.90 8.18
C VAL A 6 4.71 -1.95 7.77
N THR A 7 4.46 -3.21 8.07
CA THR A 7 5.31 -4.32 7.65
C THR A 7 4.56 -5.15 6.62
N VAL A 8 5.03 -5.12 5.37
CA VAL A 8 4.51 -5.96 4.29
C VAL A 8 5.39 -7.20 4.20
N THR A 9 4.81 -8.38 4.37
CA THR A 9 5.50 -9.66 4.14
C THR A 9 4.99 -10.30 2.85
N THR A 10 5.91 -10.85 2.06
CA THR A 10 5.61 -11.62 0.84
C THR A 10 6.26 -12.99 0.96
N SER A 11 5.75 -14.03 0.31
CA SER A 11 6.19 -15.45 0.46
C SER A 11 6.37 -16.15 -0.89
N PRO A 12 7.40 -17.03 -1.11
CA PRO A 12 7.39 -18.01 -2.16
C PRO A 12 7.80 -19.38 -1.57
N SER A 13 7.72 -20.41 -2.37
CA SER A 13 7.87 -21.80 -1.89
C SER A 13 9.35 -22.18 -1.60
N PRO A 14 9.67 -23.14 -0.70
CA PRO A 14 10.97 -23.14 0.02
C PRO A 14 11.96 -24.28 -0.29
N PHE A 15 13.27 -23.97 -0.29
CA PHE A 15 14.37 -24.95 -0.27
C PHE A 15 14.41 -25.80 1.02
N ILE A 16 14.93 -27.02 0.84
CA ILE A 16 15.10 -28.11 1.83
C ILE A 16 16.09 -27.73 2.94
N PRO A 17 15.80 -27.96 4.24
CA PRO A 17 16.83 -27.92 5.28
C PRO A 17 17.76 -29.14 5.14
N GLN A 18 19.06 -28.89 4.98
CA GLN A 18 20.08 -29.92 5.14
C GLN A 18 19.99 -30.50 6.55
N ARG A 19 19.48 -31.73 6.64
CA ARG A 19 19.50 -32.53 7.87
C ARG A 19 20.96 -32.89 8.16
N ARG A 20 21.57 -32.22 9.16
CA ARG A 20 22.81 -32.71 9.77
C ARG A 20 22.56 -34.12 10.31
N ARG A 21 23.31 -35.08 9.78
CA ARG A 21 23.43 -36.43 10.32
C ARG A 21 24.06 -36.32 11.70
N PHE A 22 23.35 -36.78 12.73
CA PHE A 22 23.99 -37.43 13.87
C PHE A 22 23.81 -38.93 13.70
N SER A 23 24.95 -39.62 13.62
CA SER A 23 25.10 -41.07 13.69
C SER A 23 24.71 -41.58 15.07
N ASN A 24 24.07 -42.76 15.13
CA ASN A 24 24.55 -43.93 15.90
C ASN A 24 23.64 -45.15 15.67
N PHE A 25 24.29 -46.30 15.36
CA PHE A 25 24.02 -47.72 15.66
C PHE A 25 22.55 -48.24 15.73
N SER A 26 22.14 -49.43 15.26
CA SER A 26 22.81 -50.65 14.82
C SER A 26 21.84 -51.58 14.05
N SER A 27 22.41 -52.50 13.25
CA SER A 27 21.91 -53.84 12.86
C SER A 27 20.53 -53.99 12.17
N SER A 28 20.53 -54.35 10.88
CA SER A 28 20.44 -55.75 10.44
C SER A 28 20.47 -55.83 8.91
N THR A 29 21.16 -56.86 8.44
CA THR A 29 21.38 -57.30 7.06
C THR A 29 20.08 -57.66 6.35
N HIS A 30 19.93 -57.25 5.09
CA HIS A 30 19.71 -58.17 3.95
C HIS A 30 19.90 -57.43 2.61
N GLN A 31 20.65 -58.06 1.72
CA GLN A 31 20.93 -57.64 0.34
C GLN A 31 19.67 -57.76 -0.54
N LEU A 32 19.52 -56.87 -1.55
CA LEU A 32 19.18 -57.25 -2.93
C LEU A 32 19.31 -56.05 -3.91
N GLN A 33 20.15 -56.29 -4.92
CA GLN A 33 20.26 -55.72 -6.28
C GLN A 33 19.35 -54.55 -6.74
N GLY A 34 20.00 -53.43 -7.07
CA GLY A 34 20.15 -52.89 -8.43
C GLY A 34 18.91 -52.46 -9.24
N SER A 35 18.83 -51.16 -9.54
CA SER A 35 18.67 -50.65 -10.92
C SER A 35 18.86 -49.13 -10.98
N LEU A 36 19.81 -48.68 -11.82
CA LEU A 36 19.87 -47.30 -12.32
C LEU A 36 18.59 -46.98 -13.09
N LEU A 37 17.98 -45.83 -12.83
CA LEU A 37 17.01 -45.23 -13.74
C LEU A 37 17.37 -43.77 -14.01
N GLN A 38 17.69 -43.55 -15.28
CA GLN A 38 18.13 -42.31 -15.89
C GLN A 38 17.06 -41.21 -15.78
N ASN A 39 17.50 -39.99 -15.49
CA ASN A 39 16.71 -38.78 -15.64
C ASN A 39 16.34 -38.59 -17.12
N LYS A 40 15.12 -38.98 -17.52
CA LYS A 40 14.53 -38.57 -18.80
C LYS A 40 14.07 -37.13 -18.70
N LYS A 41 14.83 -36.24 -19.33
CA LYS A 41 14.41 -34.88 -19.71
C LYS A 41 13.21 -35.02 -20.66
N ILE A 42 12.01 -34.77 -20.17
CA ILE A 42 10.83 -34.63 -21.03
C ILE A 42 10.90 -33.22 -21.63
N ARG A 43 11.31 -33.12 -22.89
CA ARG A 43 11.05 -31.95 -23.74
C ARG A 43 9.68 -32.14 -24.37
N VAL A 44 8.69 -31.34 -23.98
CA VAL A 44 7.47 -31.17 -24.77
C VAL A 44 7.63 -29.90 -25.59
N PHE A 45 7.61 -30.05 -26.91
CA PHE A 45 7.59 -28.95 -27.87
C PHE A 45 6.21 -28.28 -27.91
N SER A 46 6.23 -26.97 -28.11
CA SER A 46 5.13 -26.04 -28.31
C SER A 46 4.06 -26.53 -29.28
N LEU A 47 2.79 -26.44 -28.90
CA LEU A 47 1.64 -26.24 -29.80
C LEU A 47 0.35 -25.95 -29.02
N LEU A 48 0.38 -25.01 -28.09
CA LEU A 48 -0.82 -24.36 -27.56
C LEU A 48 -0.43 -22.93 -27.20
N SER A 49 -1.13 -21.96 -27.78
CA SER A 49 -1.10 -20.55 -27.41
C SER A 49 -1.64 -20.41 -25.99
N PHE A 50 -0.78 -20.65 -25.00
CA PHE A 50 -1.08 -20.35 -23.60
C PHE A 50 -0.96 -18.83 -23.42
N SER A 51 -2.03 -18.23 -22.90
CA SER A 51 -2.01 -16.88 -22.36
C SER A 51 -0.84 -16.72 -21.38
N PRO A 52 -0.21 -15.53 -21.30
CA PRO A 52 0.88 -15.28 -20.36
C PRO A 52 0.46 -15.64 -18.93
N PHE A 53 1.28 -16.47 -18.26
CA PHE A 53 1.05 -16.89 -16.88
C PHE A 53 1.53 -15.78 -15.93
N SER A 54 0.59 -15.01 -15.38
CA SER A 54 0.90 -14.08 -14.29
C SER A 54 0.71 -14.76 -12.94
N PHE A 55 1.77 -14.81 -12.14
CA PHE A 55 1.73 -15.31 -10.78
C PHE A 55 1.17 -14.27 -9.80
N ASN A 56 0.32 -14.71 -8.88
CA ASN A 56 -0.16 -13.89 -7.77
C ASN A 56 0.71 -14.16 -6.55
N LEU A 57 1.50 -13.17 -6.15
CA LEU A 57 2.18 -13.23 -4.86
C LEU A 57 1.14 -12.84 -3.80
N ARG A 58 0.75 -13.81 -2.97
CA ARG A 58 -0.03 -13.51 -1.77
C ARG A 58 0.83 -12.65 -0.84
N LYS A 59 0.24 -11.61 -0.29
CA LYS A 59 0.93 -10.66 0.59
C LYS A 59 0.09 -10.44 1.82
N ARG A 60 0.75 -10.44 2.97
CA ARG A 60 0.14 -10.04 4.23
C ARG A 60 0.81 -8.76 4.71
N THR A 61 -0.01 -7.76 4.97
CA THR A 61 0.43 -6.46 5.48
C THR A 61 0.00 -6.34 6.92
N LEU A 62 0.96 -6.16 7.80
CA LEU A 62 0.75 -5.82 9.20
C LEU A 62 0.85 -4.30 9.32
N MET A 63 -0.16 -3.68 9.92
CA MET A 63 -0.14 -2.24 10.14
C MET A 63 -0.49 -1.94 11.59
N CYS A 64 0.31 -1.07 12.21
CA CYS A 64 0.11 -0.63 13.58
C CYS A 64 0.23 0.89 13.61
N ALA A 65 -0.84 1.58 14.00
CA ALA A 65 -0.83 3.00 14.27
C ALA A 65 -1.13 3.21 15.76
N ALA A 66 -0.23 3.88 16.47
CA ALA A 66 -0.31 4.08 17.91
C ALA A 66 -0.34 5.57 18.28
N ASN A 67 -1.11 5.89 19.32
CA ASN A 67 -1.09 7.18 20.01
C ASN A 67 -0.01 7.11 21.09
N GLN A 68 1.02 7.98 21.09
CA GLN A 68 2.03 7.94 22.17
C GLN A 68 1.47 8.36 23.55
N GLY A 69 0.25 8.88 23.63
CA GLY A 69 -0.40 9.24 24.90
C GLY A 69 -0.69 8.06 25.84
N ALA A 70 -0.39 6.81 25.46
CA ALA A 70 -0.57 5.62 26.29
C ALA A 70 0.74 5.00 26.81
N MET A 71 1.90 5.63 26.60
CA MET A 71 3.21 5.13 27.08
C MET A 71 3.81 5.88 28.29
N GLU A 72 3.13 6.90 28.83
CA GLU A 72 3.61 7.67 30.00
C GLU A 72 2.70 7.55 31.24
N GLU A 73 2.17 6.35 31.53
CA GLU A 73 1.62 6.03 32.86
C GLU A 73 2.54 5.09 33.65
N VAL A 74 3.84 5.39 33.69
CA VAL A 74 4.74 4.98 34.80
C VAL A 74 5.83 6.04 34.94
N LYS A 75 5.47 7.22 35.47
CA LYS A 75 6.41 8.04 36.24
C LYS A 75 5.62 8.96 37.17
N GLU A 76 5.58 8.52 38.41
CA GLU A 76 4.89 9.10 39.54
C GLU A 76 5.49 10.45 39.97
N SER A 77 4.60 11.41 40.16
CA SER A 77 4.61 12.53 41.11
C SER A 77 5.74 13.58 41.09
N GLY A 78 5.32 14.84 40.93
CA GLY A 78 6.10 16.03 41.22
C GLY A 78 5.26 17.28 41.01
N GLU A 79 4.38 17.59 41.96
CA GLU A 79 3.64 18.85 42.04
C GLU A 79 4.60 20.07 42.04
N THR A 80 4.20 21.17 41.39
CA THR A 80 4.15 22.50 42.04
C THR A 80 3.41 23.54 41.17
N ASN A 81 2.62 24.35 41.88
CA ASN A 81 1.75 25.42 41.43
C ASN A 81 2.50 26.69 40.95
N GLY A 82 1.87 27.48 40.06
CA GLY A 82 2.34 28.84 39.78
C GLY A 82 1.56 29.66 38.73
N LEU A 83 0.43 30.24 39.16
CA LEU A 83 -0.16 31.57 38.83
C LEU A 83 0.00 32.23 37.43
N ILE A 84 -1.17 32.42 36.79
CA ILE A 84 -1.78 33.63 36.16
C ILE A 84 -0.96 34.49 35.17
N GLY A 85 -1.50 34.63 33.95
CA GLY A 85 -1.25 35.75 33.04
C GLY A 85 -2.23 35.80 31.87
N VAL A 86 -3.29 36.61 32.02
CA VAL A 86 -4.35 36.90 31.04
C VAL A 86 -3.78 37.55 29.77
N LEU A 87 -3.94 36.91 28.61
CA LEU A 87 -4.08 37.54 27.28
C LEU A 87 -4.93 36.61 26.40
N GLY A 88 -5.93 37.17 25.71
CA GLY A 88 -7.04 36.45 25.08
C GLY A 88 -6.66 35.19 24.27
N GLU A 89 -7.13 34.05 24.76
CA GLU A 89 -7.07 32.76 24.08
C GLU A 89 -8.05 32.75 22.90
N VAL A 90 -7.49 32.68 21.70
CA VAL A 90 -8.19 32.04 20.59
C VAL A 90 -8.11 30.55 20.88
N ASP A 91 -9.29 29.96 21.09
CA ASP A 91 -9.60 28.57 21.45
C ASP A 91 -8.69 27.53 20.76
N CYS A 92 -7.51 27.26 21.34
CA CYS A 92 -6.54 26.29 20.84
C CYS A 92 -6.86 24.85 21.29
N ASP A 93 -7.69 24.71 22.34
CA ASP A 93 -8.08 23.41 22.90
C ASP A 93 -9.04 22.66 21.98
N GLN A 94 -9.95 23.36 21.27
CA GLN A 94 -10.88 22.70 20.35
C GLN A 94 -10.22 22.10 19.09
N VAL A 95 -9.10 22.68 18.63
CA VAL A 95 -8.40 22.21 17.42
C VAL A 95 -7.55 20.98 17.75
N HIS A 96 -6.94 20.94 18.93
CA HIS A 96 -6.11 19.81 19.34
C HIS A 96 -6.95 18.55 19.65
N ASP A 97 -8.15 18.72 20.20
CA ASP A 97 -9.07 17.62 20.53
C ASP A 97 -9.61 16.92 19.28
N LYS A 98 -10.00 17.69 18.26
CA LYS A 98 -10.49 17.15 16.97
C LYS A 98 -9.43 16.37 16.20
N SER A 99 -8.20 16.87 16.16
CA SER A 99 -7.11 16.18 15.46
C SER A 99 -6.73 14.86 16.14
N THR A 100 -6.82 14.81 17.48
CA THR A 100 -6.59 13.61 18.28
C THR A 100 -7.66 12.55 18.03
N GLU A 101 -8.92 12.95 17.93
CA GLU A 101 -10.02 12.05 17.57
C GLU A 101 -9.87 11.53 16.13
N ALA A 102 -9.57 12.40 15.17
CA ALA A 102 -9.38 12.00 13.78
C ALA A 102 -8.24 10.99 13.61
N TRP A 103 -7.12 11.22 14.29
CA TRP A 103 -6.01 10.27 14.31
C TRP A 103 -6.38 8.95 14.99
N SER A 104 -7.12 8.99 16.10
CA SER A 104 -7.58 7.77 16.79
C SER A 104 -8.52 6.94 15.92
N GLN A 105 -9.43 7.59 15.19
CA GLN A 105 -10.29 6.95 14.20
C GLN A 105 -9.49 6.34 13.04
N PHE A 106 -8.56 7.10 12.49
CA PHE A 106 -7.64 6.61 11.47
C PHE A 106 -6.86 5.37 11.96
N ALA A 107 -6.26 5.46 13.13
CA ALA A 107 -5.44 4.41 13.73
C ALA A 107 -6.25 3.13 13.96
N ARG A 108 -7.49 3.26 14.46
CA ARG A 108 -8.41 2.14 14.66
C ARG A 108 -8.75 1.42 13.36
N ARG A 109 -8.97 2.16 12.27
CA ARG A 109 -9.36 1.59 10.98
C ARG A 109 -8.21 0.91 10.25
N ILE A 110 -7.00 1.46 10.38
CA ILE A 110 -5.87 0.98 9.60
C ILE A 110 -5.07 -0.12 10.31
N SER A 111 -5.15 -0.17 11.66
CA SER A 111 -4.41 -1.15 12.45
C SER A 111 -4.96 -2.57 12.32
N GLY A 112 -4.06 -3.54 12.30
CA GLY A 112 -4.39 -4.95 12.19
C GLY A 112 -3.58 -5.68 11.13
N GLU A 113 -3.99 -6.90 10.84
CA GLU A 113 -3.49 -7.71 9.75
C GLU A 113 -4.41 -7.58 8.54
N TRP A 114 -3.81 -7.34 7.39
CA TRP A 114 -4.47 -7.23 6.11
C TRP A 114 -3.93 -8.33 5.20
N ASP A 115 -4.82 -9.12 4.61
CA ASP A 115 -4.46 -10.22 3.70
C ASP A 115 -4.90 -9.88 2.27
N GLY A 116 -4.08 -10.20 1.29
CA GLY A 116 -4.34 -9.76 -0.06
C GLY A 116 -3.33 -10.24 -1.08
N PHE A 117 -3.37 -9.60 -2.24
CA PHE A 117 -2.45 -9.84 -3.35
C PHE A 117 -1.92 -8.51 -3.86
N GLY A 118 -0.70 -8.56 -4.39
CA GLY A 118 -0.10 -7.38 -5.00
C GLY A 118 0.63 -7.71 -6.29
N ALA A 119 0.59 -6.77 -7.22
CA ALA A 119 1.24 -6.88 -8.52
C ALA A 119 2.05 -5.62 -8.84
N ASP A 120 3.10 -5.80 -9.64
CA ASP A 120 3.91 -4.73 -10.19
C ASP A 120 3.53 -4.54 -11.67
N PHE A 121 3.42 -3.28 -12.08
CA PHE A 121 3.02 -2.84 -13.42
C PHE A 121 4.04 -1.85 -13.96
N SER A 122 4.23 -1.86 -15.28
CA SER A 122 4.98 -0.85 -15.99
C SER A 122 4.31 0.52 -15.91
N ASN A 123 5.00 1.57 -16.35
CA ASN A 123 4.42 2.90 -16.47
C ASN A 123 3.32 3.03 -17.53
N GLN A 124 3.05 1.98 -18.31
CA GLN A 124 1.92 1.88 -19.25
C GLN A 124 0.80 0.96 -18.73
N GLY A 125 0.91 0.42 -17.52
CA GLY A 125 -0.12 -0.43 -16.91
C GLY A 125 -0.06 -1.90 -17.33
N SER A 126 0.93 -2.29 -18.15
CA SER A 126 1.19 -3.70 -18.45
C SER A 126 1.78 -4.40 -17.22
N THR A 127 1.27 -5.59 -16.89
CA THR A 127 1.78 -6.42 -15.79
C THR A 127 3.25 -6.78 -16.04
N ILE A 128 4.08 -6.65 -15.01
CA ILE A 128 5.47 -7.10 -15.05
C ILE A 128 5.48 -8.55 -14.58
N GLU A 129 5.79 -9.47 -15.49
CA GLU A 129 5.91 -10.89 -15.17
C GLU A 129 7.05 -11.14 -14.18
N LEU A 130 6.85 -12.11 -13.29
CA LEU A 130 7.96 -12.61 -12.49
C LEU A 130 8.94 -13.35 -13.41
N PRO A 131 10.25 -13.34 -13.12
CA PRO A 131 11.23 -14.08 -13.90
C PRO A 131 10.84 -15.56 -14.06
N GLU A 132 11.07 -16.16 -15.22
CA GLU A 132 10.77 -17.59 -15.52
C GLU A 132 11.36 -18.58 -14.49
N SER A 133 12.34 -18.16 -13.68
CA SER A 133 13.00 -18.99 -12.66
C SER A 133 12.28 -19.03 -11.31
N VAL A 134 10.98 -18.73 -11.23
CA VAL A 134 10.21 -18.99 -10.00
C VAL A 134 10.02 -20.50 -9.85
N GLN A 135 10.86 -21.12 -9.02
CA GLN A 135 10.74 -22.53 -8.67
C GLN A 135 9.53 -22.73 -7.74
N LEU A 136 8.40 -23.14 -8.31
CA LEU A 136 7.25 -23.56 -7.53
C LEU A 136 7.52 -24.95 -6.94
N LEU A 137 7.66 -25.00 -5.61
CA LEU A 137 7.75 -26.25 -4.88
C LEU A 137 6.35 -26.66 -4.46
N PRO A 138 5.89 -27.88 -4.79
CA PRO A 138 4.56 -28.34 -4.45
C PRO A 138 4.43 -28.48 -2.92
N THR A 139 3.56 -27.69 -2.31
CA THR A 139 3.10 -27.92 -0.95
C THR A 139 1.99 -28.96 -1.01
N VAL A 140 2.27 -30.18 -0.52
CA VAL A 140 1.24 -31.22 -0.38
C VAL A 140 0.53 -31.08 0.97
N GLY A 141 -0.81 -30.99 0.93
CA GLY A 141 -1.69 -31.11 2.11
C GLY A 141 -2.75 -30.01 2.21
N CYS A 142 -3.96 -30.37 2.67
CA CYS A 142 -5.04 -29.43 3.01
C CYS A 142 -4.72 -28.52 4.22
N GLU A 143 -3.60 -28.76 4.91
CA GLU A 143 -3.17 -28.11 6.16
C GLU A 143 -1.64 -27.85 6.16
N ALA A 144 -1.08 -27.40 5.03
CA ALA A 144 0.34 -27.02 4.97
C ALA A 144 0.55 -25.62 5.61
N ASP A 145 0.53 -25.53 6.94
CA ASP A 145 0.70 -24.32 7.75
C ASP A 145 2.09 -23.64 7.67
N ALA A 146 2.93 -24.02 6.71
CA ALA A 146 4.24 -23.40 6.50
C ALA A 146 4.13 -22.26 5.47
N ALA A 147 3.59 -21.11 5.88
CA ALA A 147 3.79 -19.88 5.13
C ALA A 147 5.24 -19.40 5.33
N THR A 148 6.12 -19.69 4.36
CA THR A 148 7.51 -19.22 4.38
C THR A 148 7.60 -17.79 3.84
N VAL A 149 8.08 -16.86 4.66
CA VAL A 149 8.30 -15.47 4.24
C VAL A 149 9.45 -15.41 3.22
N TYR A 150 9.21 -14.83 2.04
CA TYR A 150 10.19 -14.48 1.01
C TYR A 150 11.06 -13.33 1.44
N SER A 151 10.34 -12.30 1.87
CA SER A 151 10.82 -10.95 1.95
C SER A 151 9.81 -10.17 2.77
N SER A 152 10.35 -9.29 3.58
CA SER A 152 9.61 -8.31 4.35
C SER A 152 10.06 -6.93 3.91
N ASP A 153 9.09 -6.04 3.69
CA ASP A 153 9.27 -4.61 3.52
C ASP A 153 8.66 -3.93 4.76
N GLU A 154 9.51 -3.56 5.71
CA GLU A 154 9.10 -2.81 6.90
C GLU A 154 9.29 -1.31 6.66
N ARG A 155 8.21 -0.56 6.83
CA ARG A 155 8.12 0.89 6.66
C ARG A 155 7.70 1.51 7.97
N LYS A 156 8.48 2.48 8.46
CA LYS A 156 8.17 3.21 9.70
C LYS A 156 7.85 4.66 9.37
N VAL A 157 6.75 5.14 9.94
CA VAL A 157 6.21 6.49 9.85
C VAL A 157 6.28 7.11 11.25
N GLY A 158 7.03 8.20 11.38
CA GLY A 158 7.28 8.84 12.68
C GLY A 158 8.48 8.27 13.45
N GLY A 159 8.99 9.06 14.40
CA GLY A 159 10.23 8.78 15.14
C GLY A 159 11.52 9.22 14.42
N GLU A 160 12.66 9.10 15.08
CA GLU A 160 13.98 9.59 14.60
C GLU A 160 14.46 8.93 13.30
N ASN A 161 13.90 7.79 12.91
CA ASN A 161 14.25 7.03 11.71
C ASN A 161 13.06 6.82 10.76
N SER A 162 12.12 7.77 10.73
CA SER A 162 11.00 7.76 9.79
C SER A 162 11.51 7.77 8.35
N GLY A 163 11.18 6.74 7.56
CA GLY A 163 11.53 6.69 6.15
C GLY A 163 10.63 7.56 5.26
N VAL A 164 9.59 8.16 5.84
CA VAL A 164 8.62 9.01 5.15
C VAL A 164 8.98 10.49 5.31
N THR A 165 8.76 11.29 4.26
CA THR A 165 8.85 12.76 4.35
C THR A 165 7.52 13.40 4.71
N THR A 166 6.42 12.77 4.31
CA THR A 166 5.07 13.30 4.48
C THR A 166 4.06 12.17 4.57
N PHE A 167 3.15 12.27 5.53
CA PHE A 167 2.07 11.33 5.77
C PHE A 167 0.77 12.10 5.99
N ALA A 168 -0.10 12.11 4.98
CA ALA A 168 -1.41 12.72 5.07
C ALA A 168 -2.47 11.65 5.33
N TYR A 169 -3.38 11.86 6.27
CA TYR A 169 -4.37 10.85 6.68
C TYR A 169 -5.78 11.43 6.79
N GLN A 170 -6.77 10.56 6.63
CA GLN A 170 -8.17 10.87 6.87
C GLN A 170 -8.73 9.89 7.90
N SER A 171 -9.68 10.33 8.72
CA SER A 171 -10.39 9.49 9.69
C SER A 171 -11.10 8.27 9.06
N SER A 172 -11.27 8.26 7.73
CA SER A 172 -11.77 7.11 6.95
C SER A 172 -10.82 5.90 6.96
N GLY A 173 -9.56 6.09 7.34
CA GLY A 173 -8.47 5.11 7.21
C GLY A 173 -7.65 5.30 5.92
N SER A 174 -8.12 6.12 4.98
CA SER A 174 -7.35 6.44 3.77
C SER A 174 -6.17 7.35 4.09
N TYR A 175 -5.06 7.18 3.38
CA TYR A 175 -3.85 7.98 3.59
C TYR A 175 -3.01 8.10 2.32
N VAL A 176 -2.10 9.06 2.34
CA VAL A 176 -1.03 9.22 1.35
C VAL A 176 0.31 9.33 2.07
N ALA A 177 1.27 8.51 1.65
CA ALA A 177 2.63 8.53 2.19
C ALA A 177 3.65 8.80 1.07
N VAL A 178 4.58 9.72 1.35
CA VAL A 178 5.67 10.10 0.44
C VAL A 178 6.98 9.54 0.95
N TRP A 179 7.51 8.54 0.25
CA TRP A 179 8.72 7.82 0.63
C TRP A 179 9.88 8.20 -0.28
N PRO A 180 10.79 9.09 0.14
CA PRO A 180 12.04 9.28 -0.60
C PRO A 180 12.85 7.98 -0.58
N LYS A 181 13.44 7.65 -1.72
CA LYS A 181 14.40 6.55 -1.89
C LYS A 181 15.72 7.14 -2.38
N LYS A 182 16.73 6.28 -2.49
CA LYS A 182 18.01 6.64 -3.11
C LYS A 182 17.81 6.91 -4.61
N ASP A 183 18.80 7.54 -5.24
CA ASP A 183 18.88 7.74 -6.70
C ASP A 183 17.72 8.57 -7.30
N ASP A 184 17.29 9.60 -6.57
CA ASP A 184 16.23 10.53 -6.94
C ASP A 184 14.87 9.85 -7.22
N LEU A 185 14.63 8.71 -6.59
CA LEU A 185 13.37 7.98 -6.67
C LEU A 185 12.47 8.37 -5.48
N ILE A 186 11.20 8.59 -5.74
CA ILE A 186 10.15 8.77 -4.73
C ILE A 186 9.09 7.70 -4.95
N GLU A 187 8.64 7.05 -3.87
CA GLU A 187 7.42 6.23 -3.89
C GLU A 187 6.26 7.03 -3.27
N LEU A 188 5.22 7.27 -4.06
CA LEU A 188 3.95 7.83 -3.57
C LEU A 188 2.98 6.68 -3.33
N GLU A 189 2.66 6.43 -2.08
CA GLU A 189 1.72 5.38 -1.67
C GLU A 189 0.37 5.98 -1.33
N TYR A 190 -0.63 5.65 -2.14
CA TYR A 190 -2.03 6.01 -1.97
C TYR A 190 -2.79 4.82 -1.39
N CYS A 191 -3.26 4.92 -0.16
CA CYS A 191 -4.12 3.92 0.46
C CYS A 191 -5.56 4.43 0.48
N LEU A 192 -6.44 3.74 -0.25
CA LEU A 192 -7.85 4.10 -0.37
C LEU A 192 -8.69 3.01 0.29
N ILE A 193 -9.45 3.39 1.31
CA ILE A 193 -10.41 2.51 1.99
C ILE A 193 -11.75 2.60 1.26
N ASN A 194 -12.41 1.47 1.03
CA ASN A 194 -13.75 1.48 0.46
C ASN A 194 -14.73 2.14 1.45
N PRO A 195 -15.45 3.21 1.07
CA PRO A 195 -16.40 3.86 1.95
C PRO A 195 -17.61 2.99 2.30
N GLN A 196 -17.91 1.94 1.53
CA GLN A 196 -19.00 1.00 1.79
C GLN A 196 -18.54 -0.25 2.55
N ASP A 197 -17.23 -0.53 2.57
CA ASP A 197 -16.64 -1.67 3.24
C ASP A 197 -15.27 -1.27 3.82
N PHE A 198 -15.26 -0.86 5.08
CA PHE A 198 -14.02 -0.41 5.73
C PHE A 198 -13.00 -1.52 5.96
N GLU A 199 -13.35 -2.77 5.69
CA GLU A 199 -12.43 -3.91 5.69
C GLU A 199 -11.82 -4.16 4.30
N SER A 200 -12.22 -3.42 3.27
CA SER A 200 -11.63 -3.48 1.94
C SER A 200 -10.75 -2.26 1.68
N ARG A 201 -9.52 -2.50 1.22
CA ARG A 201 -8.62 -1.42 0.81
C ARG A 201 -7.82 -1.73 -0.44
N VAL A 202 -7.38 -0.65 -1.09
CA VAL A 202 -6.36 -0.71 -2.14
C VAL A 202 -5.20 0.17 -1.77
N ARG A 203 -3.98 -0.28 -2.08
CA ARG A 203 -2.78 0.55 -2.01
C ARG A 203 -2.16 0.63 -3.39
N ILE A 204 -2.10 1.84 -3.94
CA ILE A 204 -1.49 2.12 -5.24
C ILE A 204 -0.21 2.90 -4.96
N ILE A 205 0.93 2.36 -5.40
CA ILE A 205 2.25 2.94 -5.16
C ILE A 205 2.84 3.33 -6.51
N GLN A 206 2.95 4.62 -6.77
CA GLN A 206 3.66 5.14 -7.94
C GLN A 206 5.15 5.29 -7.64
N ARG A 207 6.00 4.74 -8.51
CA ARG A 207 7.46 4.90 -8.46
C ARG A 207 7.86 6.00 -9.42
N ILE A 208 8.25 7.15 -8.88
CA ILE A 208 8.51 8.35 -9.68
C ILE A 208 9.97 8.74 -9.55
N ARG A 209 10.65 8.85 -10.69
CA ARG A 209 12.00 9.38 -10.75
C ARG A 209 11.95 10.89 -10.92
N VAL A 210 12.67 11.62 -10.09
CA VAL A 210 12.83 13.07 -10.18
C VAL A 210 14.17 13.35 -10.84
N LEU A 211 14.17 14.00 -12.00
CA LEU A 211 15.37 14.36 -12.74
C LEU A 211 15.61 15.87 -12.61
N ASN A 212 16.85 16.24 -12.30
CA ASN A 212 17.29 17.64 -12.19
C ASN A 212 16.42 18.50 -11.25
N ASN A 213 15.77 17.89 -10.26
CA ASN A 213 14.81 18.53 -9.35
C ASN A 213 13.62 19.22 -10.04
N THR A 214 13.27 18.88 -11.27
CA THR A 214 12.19 19.56 -12.01
C THR A 214 11.31 18.61 -12.82
N GLU A 215 11.89 17.56 -13.39
CA GLU A 215 11.17 16.62 -14.25
C GLU A 215 10.80 15.35 -13.45
N MET A 216 9.51 15.04 -13.36
CA MET A 216 9.01 13.85 -12.68
C MET A 216 8.55 12.81 -13.70
N LYS A 217 9.10 11.60 -13.64
CA LYS A 217 8.79 10.50 -14.58
C LYS A 217 8.34 9.24 -13.86
N LEU A 218 7.15 8.76 -14.18
CA LEU A 218 6.64 7.48 -13.70
C LEU A 218 7.47 6.32 -14.27
N GLN A 219 8.06 5.52 -13.39
CA GLN A 219 8.85 4.33 -13.72
C GLN A 219 8.00 3.06 -13.69
N GLY A 220 7.02 3.02 -12.80
CA GLY A 220 6.12 1.88 -12.65
C GLY A 220 5.15 2.08 -11.51
N VAL A 221 4.22 1.13 -11.38
CA VAL A 221 3.14 1.18 -10.40
C VAL A 221 3.08 -0.16 -9.69
N ARG A 222 2.97 -0.14 -8.37
CA ARG A 222 2.69 -1.33 -7.57
C ARG A 222 1.31 -1.21 -6.96
N VAL A 223 0.51 -2.26 -7.04
CA VAL A 223 -0.84 -2.26 -6.50
C VAL A 223 -1.01 -3.40 -5.51
N PHE A 224 -1.75 -3.14 -4.44
CA PHE A 224 -2.23 -4.13 -3.51
C PHE A 224 -3.75 -4.04 -3.40
N ARG A 225 -4.40 -5.20 -3.38
CA ARG A 225 -5.81 -5.35 -3.01
C ARG A 225 -5.85 -6.19 -1.74
N GLU A 226 -6.41 -5.64 -0.68
CA GLU A 226 -6.28 -6.20 0.67
C GLU A 226 -7.62 -6.16 1.39
N GLN A 227 -7.91 -7.24 2.12
CA GLN A 227 -9.02 -7.35 3.05
C GLN A 227 -8.48 -7.37 4.48
N TRP A 228 -9.16 -6.72 5.40
CA TRP A 228 -8.87 -6.82 6.82
C TRP A 228 -9.09 -8.26 7.26
N TYR A 229 -8.06 -8.86 7.85
CA TYR A 229 -8.08 -10.24 8.30
C TYR A 229 -8.41 -10.33 9.79
N GLY A 230 -7.83 -9.43 10.59
CA GLY A 230 -7.94 -9.51 12.03
C GLY A 230 -7.10 -8.47 12.78
N PRO A 231 -7.21 -8.41 14.11
CA PRO A 231 -6.30 -7.63 14.93
C PRO A 231 -4.86 -8.11 14.75
N PHE A 232 -3.89 -7.23 15.02
CA PHE A 232 -2.47 -7.55 14.92
C PHE A 232 -2.12 -8.71 15.87
N ARG A 233 -1.69 -9.84 15.30
CA ARG A 233 -1.24 -11.03 16.04
C ARG A 233 0.22 -11.35 15.73
N ASN A 234 0.97 -10.36 15.25
CA ASN A 234 2.39 -10.51 14.89
C ASN A 234 2.68 -11.70 13.94
N GLY A 235 1.70 -12.10 13.12
CA GLY A 235 1.84 -13.27 12.26
C GLY A 235 1.78 -14.62 12.99
N ASP A 236 1.31 -14.69 14.24
CA ASP A 236 1.15 -15.94 15.03
C ASP A 236 0.26 -16.98 14.32
N GLN A 237 -0.63 -16.54 13.42
CA GLN A 237 -1.49 -17.42 12.62
C GLN A 237 -1.42 -17.02 11.14
N LEU A 238 -0.51 -17.64 10.38
CA LEU A 238 -0.37 -17.40 8.93
C LEU A 238 -1.42 -18.12 8.07
N GLY A 239 -2.23 -18.98 8.69
CA GLY A 239 -3.33 -19.69 8.02
C GLY A 239 -4.50 -18.77 7.74
N GLY A 240 -4.74 -18.45 6.47
CA GLY A 240 -5.98 -17.84 6.01
C GLY A 240 -6.33 -18.38 4.63
N CYS A 241 -7.58 -18.77 4.40
CA CYS A 241 -8.12 -19.07 3.07
C CYS A 241 -8.97 -17.90 2.54
N ALA A 242 -8.82 -16.70 3.13
CA ALA A 242 -9.85 -15.68 3.19
C ALA A 242 -9.80 -14.64 2.06
N ILE A 243 -9.20 -14.95 0.91
CA ILE A 243 -9.29 -14.05 -0.24
C ILE A 243 -10.43 -14.53 -1.13
N ARG A 244 -11.57 -13.84 -1.05
CA ARG A 244 -12.74 -14.07 -1.93
C ARG A 244 -12.59 -13.43 -3.31
N ASP A 245 -11.49 -12.72 -3.54
CA ASP A 245 -11.26 -11.92 -4.74
C ASP A 245 -10.25 -12.60 -5.69
N SER A 246 -10.42 -12.36 -6.98
CA SER A 246 -9.62 -13.00 -8.02
C SER A 246 -8.28 -12.29 -8.25
N ALA A 247 -7.32 -13.02 -8.81
CA ALA A 247 -6.02 -12.53 -9.27
C ALA A 247 -6.08 -11.24 -10.12
N PHE A 248 -5.09 -10.34 -10.02
CA PHE A 248 -5.02 -9.16 -10.90
C PHE A 248 -5.02 -9.54 -12.38
N ALA A 249 -4.27 -10.57 -12.76
CA ALA A 249 -4.20 -11.01 -14.15
C ALA A 249 -5.45 -11.71 -14.68
N SER A 250 -6.38 -12.07 -13.80
CA SER A 250 -7.69 -12.60 -14.21
C SER A 250 -8.70 -11.51 -14.54
N THR A 251 -8.35 -10.24 -14.31
CA THR A 251 -9.21 -9.09 -14.56
C THR A 251 -8.57 -8.22 -15.63
N ALA A 252 -9.34 -7.81 -16.63
CA ALA A 252 -8.86 -6.86 -17.62
C ALA A 252 -8.55 -5.50 -16.94
N PRO A 253 -7.61 -4.71 -17.49
CA PRO A 253 -7.46 -3.31 -17.10
C PRO A 253 -8.78 -2.54 -17.17
N THR A 254 -8.93 -1.54 -16.31
CA THR A 254 -10.06 -0.60 -16.34
C THR A 254 -10.19 0.04 -17.72
N ILE A 255 -11.42 0.31 -18.17
CA ILE A 255 -11.67 0.89 -19.48
C ILE A 255 -11.57 2.43 -19.37
N ALA A 256 -10.90 3.08 -20.32
CA ALA A 256 -10.71 4.53 -20.32
C ALA A 256 -12.05 5.29 -20.24
N SER A 257 -13.11 4.80 -20.91
CA SER A 257 -14.46 5.38 -20.89
C SER A 257 -15.14 5.36 -19.52
N ASP A 258 -14.72 4.45 -18.63
CA ASP A 258 -15.27 4.37 -17.28
C ASP A 258 -14.72 5.48 -16.38
N ILE A 259 -13.52 5.97 -16.70
CA ILE A 259 -12.83 7.04 -15.98
C ILE A 259 -13.12 8.40 -16.63
N ALA A 260 -13.25 8.44 -17.95
CA ALA A 260 -13.49 9.66 -18.70
C ALA A 260 -14.79 10.36 -18.27
N GLY A 261 -14.77 11.68 -18.36
CA GLY A 261 -15.93 12.53 -18.08
C GLY A 261 -15.72 13.48 -16.90
N ILE A 262 -16.85 14.03 -16.45
CA ILE A 262 -16.91 15.02 -15.39
C ILE A 262 -17.28 14.33 -14.09
N TRP A 263 -16.50 14.60 -13.05
CA TRP A 263 -16.67 14.07 -11.71
C TRP A 263 -16.87 15.21 -10.73
N GLN A 264 -17.74 15.02 -9.76
CA GLN A 264 -17.98 16.00 -8.71
C GLN A 264 -18.16 15.31 -7.36
N GLY A 265 -17.57 15.88 -6.31
CA GLY A 265 -17.74 15.34 -4.97
C GLY A 265 -16.96 16.10 -3.92
N SER A 266 -16.95 15.58 -2.70
CA SER A 266 -16.22 16.18 -1.59
C SER A 266 -14.72 15.91 -1.71
N LYS A 267 -13.91 16.90 -1.37
CA LYS A 267 -12.45 16.86 -1.38
C LYS A 267 -11.94 17.17 0.02
N ALA A 268 -11.09 16.31 0.55
CA ALA A 268 -10.28 16.62 1.72
C ALA A 268 -8.85 16.94 1.28
N VAL A 269 -8.25 18.00 1.83
CA VAL A 269 -6.97 18.55 1.39
C VAL A 269 -6.04 18.87 2.56
N THR A 270 -4.75 18.87 2.29
CA THR A 270 -3.74 19.52 3.14
C THR A 270 -2.65 20.12 2.25
N THR A 271 -2.16 21.30 2.61
CA THR A 271 -1.17 22.07 1.83
C THR A 271 0.17 22.16 2.57
N PHE A 272 1.23 22.36 1.78
CA PHE A 272 2.61 22.37 2.23
C PHE A 272 3.28 23.67 1.78
N GLY A 273 3.68 24.51 2.75
CA GLY A 273 4.25 25.83 2.52
C GLY A 273 5.11 26.30 3.69
N THR A 274 6.40 25.95 3.64
CA THR A 274 7.52 26.59 4.37
C THR A 274 7.28 27.09 5.80
N THR A 275 7.39 26.21 6.79
CA THR A 275 8.40 26.21 7.88
C THR A 275 7.90 25.27 8.99
N LYS A 276 8.66 24.20 9.25
CA LYS A 276 8.28 23.03 10.06
C LYS A 276 6.96 22.36 9.64
N THR A 277 7.05 21.58 8.56
CA THR A 277 6.01 20.60 8.24
C THR A 277 6.12 19.45 9.22
N GLU A 278 5.15 19.35 10.13
CA GLU A 278 4.83 18.08 10.79
C GLU A 278 4.69 16.99 9.72
N ILE A 279 5.31 15.84 9.98
CA ILE A 279 5.30 14.68 9.08
C ILE A 279 3.86 14.20 8.88
N PHE A 280 3.07 14.21 9.96
CA PHE A 280 1.67 13.81 9.96
C PHE A 280 0.77 15.02 9.70
N ARG A 281 -0.14 14.90 8.74
CA ARG A 281 -1.16 15.92 8.47
C ARG A 281 -2.52 15.29 8.28
N GLU A 282 -3.51 15.80 8.99
CA GLU A 282 -4.89 15.47 8.71
C GLU A 282 -5.33 16.11 7.40
N LEU A 283 -6.07 15.35 6.59
CA LEU A 283 -6.78 15.84 5.41
C LEU A 283 -8.13 16.40 5.87
N LEU A 284 -8.28 17.72 5.73
CA LEU A 284 -9.47 18.44 6.16
C LEU A 284 -10.39 18.70 4.98
N ASP A 285 -11.70 18.69 5.20
CA ASP A 285 -12.68 18.96 4.15
C ASP A 285 -12.49 20.38 3.57
N ASP A 286 -12.33 20.43 2.24
CA ASP A 286 -12.13 21.64 1.42
C ASP A 286 -13.39 21.94 0.58
N GLY A 287 -14.45 21.16 0.77
CA GLY A 287 -15.72 21.32 0.08
C GLY A 287 -15.80 20.55 -1.24
N LEU A 288 -16.60 21.07 -2.17
CA LEU A 288 -16.90 20.41 -3.44
C LEU A 288 -15.81 20.67 -4.48
N GLN A 289 -15.27 19.60 -5.05
CA GLN A 289 -14.39 19.63 -6.21
C GLN A 289 -15.12 19.14 -7.46
N LYS A 290 -14.75 19.72 -8.61
CA LYS A 290 -15.09 19.21 -9.94
C LYS A 290 -13.81 18.82 -10.67
N SER A 291 -13.77 17.60 -11.18
CA SER A 291 -12.62 17.04 -11.90
C SER A 291 -13.04 16.63 -13.30
N VAL A 292 -12.17 16.85 -14.29
CA VAL A 292 -12.41 16.44 -15.68
C VAL A 292 -11.31 15.48 -16.10
N ARG A 293 -11.71 14.29 -16.56
CA ARG A 293 -10.79 13.24 -16.98
C ARG A 293 -11.02 12.91 -18.45
N ASP A 294 -9.92 12.87 -19.20
CA ASP A 294 -9.86 12.52 -20.62
C ASP A 294 -9.87 11.00 -20.85
N GLY A 295 -9.46 10.21 -19.86
CA GLY A 295 -9.40 8.74 -19.93
C GLY A 295 -8.13 8.23 -20.61
N GLU A 296 -7.66 8.89 -21.66
CA GLU A 296 -6.55 8.43 -22.52
C GLU A 296 -5.16 8.56 -21.89
N ASN A 297 -4.95 9.56 -21.04
CA ASN A 297 -3.66 9.85 -20.41
C ASN A 297 -3.46 9.17 -19.04
N ASN A 298 -4.29 8.16 -18.75
CA ASN A 298 -4.26 7.42 -17.50
C ASN A 298 -3.59 6.06 -17.70
N VAL A 299 -2.83 5.64 -16.71
CA VAL A 299 -2.39 4.25 -16.57
C VAL A 299 -3.57 3.45 -16.06
N LEU A 300 -4.17 2.68 -16.95
CA LEU A 300 -5.32 1.82 -16.66
C LEU A 300 -4.84 0.52 -16.02
N LEU A 301 -5.34 0.22 -14.82
CA LEU A 301 -4.92 -0.93 -14.04
C LEU A 301 -6.11 -1.88 -13.86
N PRO A 302 -5.89 -3.19 -13.65
CA PRO A 302 -6.99 -4.11 -13.37
C PRO A 302 -7.72 -3.76 -12.07
N LYS A 303 -8.86 -4.41 -11.83
CA LYS A 303 -9.67 -4.24 -10.61
C LYS A 303 -10.22 -2.82 -10.41
N GLN A 304 -10.60 -2.15 -11.50
CA GLN A 304 -11.23 -0.82 -11.47
C GLN A 304 -10.30 0.29 -10.94
N LEU A 305 -8.98 0.07 -11.07
CA LEU A 305 -7.95 0.98 -10.60
C LEU A 305 -7.32 1.75 -11.76
N TRP A 306 -6.81 2.93 -11.43
CA TRP A 306 -6.09 3.76 -12.37
C TRP A 306 -5.12 4.68 -11.64
N CYS A 307 -4.15 5.20 -12.37
CA CYS A 307 -3.33 6.31 -11.89
C CYS A 307 -2.86 7.20 -13.05
N SER A 308 -2.37 8.38 -12.74
CA SER A 308 -1.88 9.34 -13.71
C SER A 308 -0.71 10.14 -13.15
N LEU A 309 0.10 10.68 -14.05
CA LEU A 309 1.12 11.70 -13.76
C LEU A 309 1.06 12.68 -14.92
N LYS A 310 0.64 13.92 -14.64
CA LYS A 310 0.41 14.96 -15.63
C LYS A 310 1.15 16.24 -15.21
N GLN A 311 1.80 16.91 -16.16
CA GLN A 311 2.37 18.23 -15.94
C GLN A 311 1.40 19.29 -16.46
N ASN A 312 1.14 20.34 -15.67
CA ASN A 312 0.31 21.46 -16.09
C ASN A 312 1.15 22.52 -16.84
N LYS A 313 0.48 23.55 -17.38
CA LYS A 313 1.12 24.62 -18.15
C LYS A 313 2.08 25.47 -17.32
N ASP A 314 1.88 25.51 -16.01
CA ASP A 314 2.71 26.26 -15.06
C ASP A 314 3.96 25.45 -14.62
N GLY A 315 4.15 24.26 -15.20
CA GLY A 315 5.27 23.36 -14.91
C GLY A 315 5.08 22.52 -13.64
N GLU A 316 3.96 22.65 -12.95
CA GLU A 316 3.61 21.83 -11.79
C GLU A 316 3.21 20.42 -12.23
N THR A 317 3.49 19.44 -11.39
CA THR A 317 3.14 18.04 -11.66
C THR A 317 2.02 17.61 -10.74
N ILE A 318 0.95 17.07 -11.31
CA ILE A 318 -0.15 16.43 -10.59
C ILE A 318 -0.01 14.93 -10.78
N THR A 319 -0.01 14.21 -9.67
CA THR A 319 -0.09 12.75 -9.66
C THR A 319 -1.41 12.34 -9.05
N GLU A 320 -2.12 11.41 -9.68
CA GLU A 320 -3.39 10.91 -9.18
C GLU A 320 -3.40 9.39 -9.16
N ALA A 321 -4.12 8.81 -8.22
CA ALA A 321 -4.48 7.40 -8.21
C ALA A 321 -5.93 7.28 -7.76
N GLY A 322 -6.67 6.38 -8.39
CA GLY A 322 -8.09 6.25 -8.10
C GLY A 322 -8.58 4.82 -8.18
N TRP A 323 -9.73 4.63 -7.54
CA TRP A 323 -10.47 3.39 -7.51
C TRP A 323 -11.93 3.69 -7.84
N LEU A 324 -12.37 3.23 -9.01
CA LEU A 324 -13.79 3.25 -9.36
C LEU A 324 -14.54 2.28 -8.46
N LEU A 325 -15.60 2.79 -7.86
CA LEU A 325 -16.52 2.05 -7.01
C LEU A 325 -17.79 1.78 -7.81
N ASP A 326 -18.62 0.88 -7.30
CA ASP A 326 -19.92 0.63 -7.89
C ASP A 326 -20.77 1.92 -7.96
N GLN A 327 -21.74 1.94 -8.88
CA GLN A 327 -22.72 3.03 -9.05
C GLN A 327 -22.15 4.36 -9.57
N GLY A 328 -21.05 4.34 -10.34
CA GLY A 328 -20.49 5.56 -10.93
C GLY A 328 -19.89 6.51 -9.90
N LYS A 329 -19.33 5.92 -8.84
CA LYS A 329 -18.56 6.63 -7.81
C LYS A 329 -17.09 6.30 -7.96
N THR A 330 -16.22 7.17 -7.46
CA THR A 330 -14.78 6.94 -7.43
C THR A 330 -14.20 7.56 -6.18
N ILE A 331 -13.22 6.90 -5.58
CA ILE A 331 -12.32 7.54 -4.63
C ILE A 331 -11.02 7.85 -5.36
N THR A 332 -10.60 9.11 -5.32
CA THR A 332 -9.41 9.61 -5.99
C THR A 332 -8.49 10.21 -4.94
N SER A 333 -7.20 9.94 -5.03
CA SER A 333 -6.19 10.66 -4.26
C SER A 333 -5.17 11.29 -5.18
N SER A 334 -4.71 12.48 -4.83
CA SER A 334 -3.77 13.23 -5.65
C SER A 334 -2.68 13.92 -4.83
N CYS A 335 -1.55 14.18 -5.49
CA CYS A 335 -0.49 15.04 -4.99
C CYS A 335 -0.16 16.11 -6.04
N LEU A 336 -0.05 17.35 -5.61
CA LEU A 336 0.43 18.46 -6.42
C LEU A 336 1.89 18.76 -6.04
N PHE A 337 2.76 18.79 -7.03
CA PHE A 337 4.16 19.17 -6.90
C PHE A 337 4.42 20.46 -7.65
N SER A 338 5.22 21.35 -7.08
CA SER A 338 5.72 22.55 -7.77
C SER A 338 6.59 22.18 -8.97
N SER A 339 6.93 23.18 -9.79
CA SER A 339 7.89 23.06 -10.89
C SER A 339 9.32 22.65 -10.46
N THR A 340 9.59 22.64 -9.15
CA THR A 340 10.86 22.16 -8.56
C THR A 340 10.69 20.82 -7.83
N ALA A 341 9.68 20.03 -8.21
CA ALA A 341 9.35 18.73 -7.64
C ALA A 341 9.14 18.74 -6.12
N LYS A 342 8.75 19.88 -5.54
CA LYS A 342 8.42 20.00 -4.11
C LYS A 342 6.93 19.80 -3.92
N LEU A 343 6.55 18.91 -3.01
CA LEU A 343 5.15 18.67 -2.67
C LEU A 343 4.50 19.97 -2.16
N LYS A 344 3.36 20.32 -2.74
CA LYS A 344 2.54 21.50 -2.41
C LYS A 344 1.21 21.14 -1.78
N GLU A 345 0.60 20.04 -2.23
CA GLU A 345 -0.74 19.64 -1.79
C GLU A 345 -0.89 18.13 -1.85
N ILE A 346 -1.64 17.58 -0.89
CA ILE A 346 -2.20 16.24 -0.97
C ILE A 346 -3.72 16.36 -0.83
N SER A 347 -4.47 15.60 -1.62
CA SER A 347 -5.92 15.48 -1.44
C SER A 347 -6.44 14.07 -1.63
N ILE A 348 -7.62 13.83 -1.06
CA ILE A 348 -8.47 12.66 -1.29
C ILE A 348 -9.89 13.16 -1.54
N ALA A 349 -10.50 12.72 -2.63
CA ALA A 349 -11.85 13.07 -3.02
C ALA A 349 -12.72 11.82 -3.18
N LEU A 350 -13.97 11.91 -2.72
CA LEU A 350 -15.01 10.94 -3.02
C LEU A 350 -15.97 11.58 -4.02
N GLU A 351 -15.92 11.12 -5.26
CA GLU A 351 -16.59 11.75 -6.39
C GLU A 351 -17.67 10.83 -6.97
N ALA A 352 -18.71 11.44 -7.51
CA ALA A 352 -19.69 10.79 -8.37
C ALA A 352 -19.60 11.39 -9.77
N ARG A 353 -19.94 10.58 -10.78
CA ARG A 353 -20.04 11.08 -12.16
C ARG A 353 -21.12 12.16 -12.19
N ALA A 354 -20.78 13.34 -12.68
CA ALA A 354 -21.75 14.42 -12.88
C ALA A 354 -22.67 14.04 -14.04
N TRP A 355 -23.98 14.21 -13.85
CA TRP A 355 -24.93 14.15 -14.95
C TRP A 355 -24.77 15.44 -15.77
N GLU A 356 -24.65 15.32 -17.10
CA GLU A 356 -24.63 16.47 -18.01
C GLU A 356 -25.95 17.22 -18.02
#